data_AF-A0A2R7T7R6-F1
#
_entry.id   AF-A0A2R7T7R6-F1
#
_cell.length_a   1.000
_cell.length_b   1.000
_cell.length_c   1.000
_cell.angle_alpha   90.00
_cell.angle_beta   90.00
_cell.angle_gamma   90.00
#
_symmetry.space_group_name_H-M   'P 1'
#
loop_
_entity.id
_entity.type
_entity.pdbx_description
1 polymer ?
#
loop_
_entity_poly.entity_id
_entity_poly.type
_entity_poly.pdbx_seq_one_letter_code
_entity_poly.pdbx_strand_id
1 'polypeptide(L)'
;MEQPMRATWSLAALATALLLAAPAQAAFAPLTGQQVLEQFNLVALHGGTSGTHVHGRGWIGGNFVGTSGAEFANDSPVPVSNYAALTVVGSASTVSVNNNGSAAVGVVT
;
A
#
# COMPACT_ATOMS: atom_id res chain seq x y z
N MET A 1 60.49 -20.23 4.66
CA MET A 1 59.99 -19.13 5.53
C MET A 1 58.63 -18.75 4.97
N GLU A 2 57.55 -19.37 5.46
CA GLU A 2 56.19 -19.10 4.97
C GLU A 2 55.29 -18.91 6.18
N GLN A 3 54.76 -17.70 6.37
CA GLN A 3 53.75 -17.40 7.38
C GLN A 3 52.36 -17.53 6.74
N PRO A 4 51.42 -18.33 7.31
CA PRO A 4 50.07 -18.39 6.78
C PRO A 4 49.30 -17.12 7.17
N MET A 5 48.72 -16.45 6.17
CA MET A 5 47.75 -15.35 6.34
C MET A 5 46.59 -15.85 7.22
N ARG A 6 46.57 -15.42 8.47
CA ARG A 6 45.51 -15.75 9.44
C ARG A 6 44.24 -15.00 9.05
N ALA A 7 43.16 -15.77 8.91
CA ALA A 7 41.79 -15.39 8.59
C ALA A 7 41.16 -14.40 9.59
N THR A 8 41.72 -13.20 9.69
CA THR A 8 41.31 -12.14 10.61
C THR A 8 40.25 -11.22 9.99
N TRP A 9 40.00 -11.37 8.69
CA TRP A 9 39.13 -10.51 7.90
C TRP A 9 37.63 -10.86 8.00
N SER A 10 37.30 -12.07 8.47
CA SER A 10 35.93 -12.59 8.44
C SER A 10 35.01 -12.04 9.53
N LEU A 11 35.55 -11.61 10.68
CA LEU A 11 34.74 -11.10 11.79
C LEU A 11 34.29 -9.65 11.60
N ALA A 12 35.16 -8.81 11.02
CA ALA A 12 34.85 -7.39 10.79
C ALA A 12 33.74 -7.20 9.73
N ALA A 13 33.74 -8.04 8.69
CA ALA A 13 32.71 -8.02 7.65
C ALA A 13 31.31 -8.37 8.21
N LEU A 14 31.22 -9.34 9.12
CA LEU A 14 29.96 -9.76 9.71
C LEU A 14 29.37 -8.71 10.66
N ALA A 15 30.21 -8.03 11.46
CA ALA A 15 29.76 -6.95 12.34
C ALA A 15 29.21 -5.74 11.55
N THR A 16 29.80 -5.45 10.40
CA THR A 16 29.35 -4.35 9.53
C THR A 16 28.03 -4.68 8.85
N ALA A 17 27.84 -5.93 8.41
CA ALA A 17 26.59 -6.41 7.81
C ALA A 17 25.39 -6.36 8.79
N LEU A 18 25.63 -6.62 10.09
CA LEU A 18 24.60 -6.56 11.13
C LEU A 18 24.17 -5.12 11.47
N LEU A 19 25.08 -4.14 11.37
CA LEU A 19 24.76 -2.72 11.59
C LEU A 19 23.96 -2.08 10.44
N LEU A 20 24.12 -2.61 9.22
CA LEU A 20 23.33 -2.21 8.04
C LEU A 20 21.96 -2.89 7.98
N ALA A 21 21.74 -3.95 8.77
CA ALA A 21 20.48 -4.68 8.87
C ALA A 21 19.53 -4.10 9.95
N ALA A 22 19.70 -2.83 10.32
CA ALA A 22 18.70 -2.15 11.14
C ALA A 22 17.33 -2.27 10.45
N PRO A 23 16.27 -2.68 11.16
CA PRO A 23 14.95 -2.70 10.56
C PRO A 23 14.64 -1.26 10.15
N ALA A 24 14.57 -1.00 8.85
CA ALA A 24 13.92 0.18 8.34
C ALA A 24 12.45 0.07 8.75
N GLN A 25 12.13 0.46 9.98
CA GLN A 25 10.78 0.73 10.39
C GLN A 25 10.38 1.94 9.55
N ALA A 26 9.78 1.69 8.39
CA ALA A 26 9.08 2.70 7.65
C ALA A 26 8.08 3.31 8.65
N ALA A 27 8.40 4.50 9.14
CA ALA A 27 7.54 5.21 10.08
C ALA A 27 6.25 5.51 9.33
N PHE A 28 5.21 4.72 9.58
CA PHE A 28 3.89 4.94 9.03
C PHE A 28 3.31 6.18 9.73
N ALA A 29 3.57 7.36 9.17
CA ALA A 29 2.92 8.58 9.62
C ALA A 29 1.45 8.52 9.14
N PRO A 30 0.46 8.46 10.06
CA PRO A 30 -0.93 8.46 9.66
C PRO A 30 -1.23 9.77 8.93
N LEU A 31 -1.95 9.67 7.80
CA LEU A 31 -2.41 10.85 7.07
C LEU A 31 -3.35 11.67 7.96
N THR A 32 -3.22 12.99 7.92
CA THR A 32 -4.24 13.88 8.47
C THR A 32 -5.54 13.74 7.67
N GLY A 33 -6.68 14.09 8.26
CA GLY A 33 -7.96 14.07 7.54
C GLY A 33 -7.93 14.89 6.24
N GLN A 34 -7.22 16.02 6.23
CA GLN A 34 -7.04 16.82 5.02
C GLN A 34 -6.24 16.07 3.95
N GLN A 35 -5.12 15.44 4.32
CA GLN A 35 -4.33 14.65 3.39
C GLN A 35 -5.12 13.47 2.83
N VAL A 36 -6.00 12.85 3.63
CA VAL A 36 -6.91 11.81 3.14
C VAL A 36 -7.86 12.36 2.07
N LEU A 37 -8.46 13.54 2.28
CA LEU A 37 -9.37 14.16 1.30
C LEU A 37 -8.66 14.64 0.03
N GLU A 38 -7.37 14.98 0.12
CA GLU A 38 -6.53 15.28 -1.05
C GLU A 38 -6.18 14.02 -1.85
N GLN A 39 -6.15 12.86 -1.19
CA GLN A 39 -5.79 11.60 -1.82
C GLN A 39 -7.00 10.80 -2.31
N PHE A 40 -8.14 10.80 -1.62
CA PHE A 40 -9.25 9.89 -1.90
C PHE A 40 -10.55 10.66 -2.15
N ASN A 41 -11.26 10.25 -3.21
CA ASN A 41 -12.58 10.76 -3.55
C ASN A 41 -13.68 10.07 -2.74
N LEU A 42 -13.46 8.83 -2.34
CA LEU A 42 -14.35 8.07 -1.48
C LEU A 42 -13.55 7.50 -0.30
N VAL A 43 -14.05 7.74 0.91
CA VAL A 43 -13.49 7.19 2.14
C VAL A 43 -14.64 6.58 2.94
N ALA A 44 -14.61 5.26 3.07
CA ALA A 44 -15.54 4.51 3.91
C ALA A 44 -14.77 3.96 5.12
N LEU A 45 -15.09 4.42 6.33
CA LEU A 45 -14.41 3.98 7.55
C LEU A 45 -14.67 2.51 7.91
N HIS A 46 -15.73 1.94 7.34
CA HIS A 46 -16.11 0.55 7.52
C HIS A 46 -16.35 -0.09 6.15
N GLY A 47 -16.32 -1.42 6.13
CA GLY A 47 -16.73 -2.22 4.98
C GLY A 47 -18.23 -2.13 4.69
N GLY A 48 -18.66 -2.75 3.60
CA GLY A 48 -20.06 -2.78 3.21
C GLY A 48 -20.28 -3.25 1.78
N THR A 49 -21.51 -3.05 1.31
CA THR A 49 -21.94 -3.42 -0.04
C THR A 49 -22.28 -2.17 -0.83
N SER A 50 -21.75 -1.99 -2.04
CA SER A 50 -22.09 -0.83 -2.88
C SER A 50 -21.89 -1.10 -4.37
N GLY A 51 -22.71 -0.44 -5.21
CA GLY A 51 -22.56 -0.38 -6.67
C GLY A 51 -22.16 1.01 -7.16
N THR A 52 -21.52 1.82 -6.31
CA THR A 52 -21.12 3.18 -6.66
C THR A 52 -19.99 3.21 -7.67
N HIS A 53 -20.09 4.12 -8.64
CA HIS A 53 -19.00 4.51 -9.52
C HIS A 53 -18.21 5.65 -8.89
N VAL A 54 -16.92 5.43 -8.65
CA VAL A 54 -15.98 6.42 -8.12
C VAL A 54 -15.06 6.86 -9.24
N HIS A 55 -15.18 8.13 -9.61
CA HIS A 55 -14.38 8.80 -10.64
C HIS A 55 -12.94 9.14 -10.17
N GLY A 56 -12.40 8.37 -9.23
CA GLY A 56 -11.10 8.62 -8.62
C GLY A 56 -10.72 7.54 -7.62
N ARG A 57 -10.00 7.90 -6.55
CA ARG A 57 -9.48 6.92 -5.59
C ARG A 57 -10.46 6.62 -4.46
N GLY A 58 -10.57 5.35 -4.10
CA GLY A 58 -11.37 4.87 -2.98
C GLY A 58 -10.53 4.25 -1.87
N TRP A 59 -10.86 4.56 -0.61
CA TRP A 59 -10.35 3.89 0.57
C TRP A 59 -11.50 3.30 1.39
N ILE A 60 -11.39 2.02 1.77
CA ILE A 60 -12.42 1.29 2.52
C ILE A 60 -11.79 0.58 3.71
N GLY A 61 -12.25 0.88 4.91
CA GLY A 61 -11.75 0.39 6.19
C GLY A 61 -12.30 -0.97 6.63
N GLY A 62 -12.74 -1.82 5.70
CA GLY A 62 -13.30 -3.13 6.02
C GLY A 62 -13.60 -3.96 4.77
N ASN A 63 -14.23 -5.13 4.98
CA ASN A 63 -14.63 -6.00 3.88
C ASN A 63 -15.61 -5.29 2.94
N PHE A 64 -15.30 -5.28 1.66
CA PHE A 64 -16.11 -4.62 0.64
C PHE A 64 -16.62 -5.61 -0.41
N VAL A 65 -17.92 -5.52 -0.69
CA VAL A 65 -18.57 -6.31 -1.74
C VAL A 65 -19.17 -5.34 -2.75
N GLY A 66 -18.59 -5.30 -3.95
CA GLY A 66 -19.17 -4.58 -5.06
C GLY A 66 -20.47 -5.25 -5.53
N THR A 67 -21.45 -4.46 -5.92
CA THR A 67 -22.57 -4.94 -6.75
C THR A 67 -22.29 -4.57 -8.22
N SER A 68 -23.16 -4.96 -9.16
CA SER A 68 -23.05 -4.52 -10.56
C SER A 68 -22.92 -2.99 -10.63
N GLY A 69 -21.74 -2.49 -11.02
CA GLY A 69 -21.42 -1.07 -11.09
C GLY A 69 -20.38 -0.57 -10.07
N ALA A 70 -19.82 -1.42 -9.21
CA ALA A 70 -18.73 -0.99 -8.32
C ALA A 70 -17.44 -0.75 -9.11
N GLU A 71 -17.23 0.49 -9.53
CA GLU A 71 -16.10 0.92 -10.37
C GLU A 71 -15.29 2.00 -9.69
N PHE A 72 -13.96 1.88 -9.72
CA PHE A 72 -13.02 2.89 -9.21
C PHE A 72 -12.09 3.35 -10.31
N ALA A 73 -11.54 4.55 -10.17
CA ALA A 73 -10.73 5.21 -11.20
C ALA A 73 -11.45 5.29 -12.56
N ASN A 74 -12.74 5.63 -12.57
CA ASN A 74 -13.52 5.67 -13.80
C ASN A 74 -13.18 6.87 -14.72
N ASP A 75 -12.48 7.89 -14.20
CA ASP A 75 -12.04 9.05 -14.99
C ASP A 75 -10.59 8.92 -15.50
N SER A 76 -10.35 9.56 -16.64
CA SER A 76 -9.06 9.68 -17.31
C SER A 76 -8.38 11.02 -16.97
N PRO A 77 -7.05 11.07 -16.72
CA PRO A 77 -6.26 10.17 -15.90
C PRO A 77 -6.32 10.53 -14.41
N VAL A 78 -6.52 9.53 -13.54
CA VAL A 78 -6.38 9.71 -12.08
C VAL A 78 -4.96 10.23 -11.80
N PRO A 79 -4.80 11.36 -11.07
CA PRO A 79 -3.49 11.92 -10.77
C PRO A 79 -2.57 10.90 -10.10
N VAL A 80 -1.28 10.92 -10.44
CA VAL A 80 -0.29 10.02 -9.82
C VAL A 80 -0.31 10.16 -8.31
N SER A 81 -0.35 9.03 -7.61
CA SER A 81 -0.34 8.96 -6.15
C SER A 81 0.38 7.68 -5.73
N ASN A 82 0.92 7.71 -4.52
CA ASN A 82 1.50 6.52 -3.88
C ASN A 82 0.42 5.51 -3.45
N TYR A 83 -0.87 5.89 -3.54
CA TYR A 83 -1.99 5.03 -3.21
C TYR A 83 -2.61 4.40 -4.45
N ALA A 84 -3.00 3.13 -4.31
CA ALA A 84 -3.78 2.40 -5.29
C ALA A 84 -5.11 3.12 -5.60
N ALA A 85 -5.65 2.88 -6.79
CA ALA A 85 -6.95 3.42 -7.20
C ALA A 85 -8.08 2.95 -6.27
N LEU A 86 -7.97 1.73 -5.77
CA LEU A 86 -8.81 1.20 -4.71
C LEU A 86 -7.92 0.62 -3.62
N THR A 87 -8.12 1.07 -2.38
CA THR A 87 -7.49 0.50 -1.18
C THR A 87 -8.56 -0.06 -0.26
N VAL A 88 -8.52 -1.36 0.03
CA VAL A 88 -9.48 -2.05 0.90
C VAL A 88 -8.74 -2.74 2.04
N VAL A 89 -9.06 -2.31 3.26
CA VAL A 89 -8.56 -2.91 4.49
C VAL A 89 -9.46 -4.11 4.84
N GLY A 90 -9.06 -5.30 4.42
CA GLY A 90 -9.86 -6.53 4.54
C GLY A 90 -9.91 -7.30 3.22
N SER A 91 -11.10 -7.78 2.83
CA SER A 91 -11.33 -8.46 1.55
C SER A 91 -12.17 -7.61 0.60
N ALA A 92 -11.91 -7.71 -0.70
CA ALA A 92 -12.72 -7.10 -1.75
C ALA A 92 -13.28 -8.17 -2.70
N SER A 93 -14.54 -8.05 -3.11
CA SER A 93 -15.16 -8.93 -4.10
C SER A 93 -16.01 -8.14 -5.08
N THR A 94 -16.08 -8.59 -6.34
CA THR A 94 -16.96 -8.00 -7.38
C THR A 94 -16.69 -6.49 -7.60
N VAL A 95 -15.42 -6.11 -7.61
CA VAL A 95 -14.97 -4.73 -7.86
C VAL A 95 -14.22 -4.62 -9.18
N SER A 96 -14.41 -3.51 -9.87
CA SER A 96 -13.66 -3.16 -11.07
C SER A 96 -12.81 -1.93 -10.81
N VAL A 97 -11.55 -1.96 -11.26
CA VAL A 97 -10.65 -0.80 -11.26
C VAL A 97 -10.29 -0.50 -12.70
N ASN A 98 -10.60 0.71 -13.15
CA ASN A 98 -10.44 1.14 -14.53
C ASN A 98 -9.14 1.96 -14.71
N ASN A 99 -8.90 2.38 -15.96
CA ASN A 99 -7.89 3.39 -16.32
C ASN A 99 -6.45 3.06 -15.87
N ASN A 100 -6.07 1.78 -15.93
CA ASN A 100 -4.79 1.22 -15.44
C ASN A 100 -4.54 1.44 -13.94
N GLY A 101 -5.59 1.71 -13.16
CA GLY A 101 -5.49 1.78 -11.71
C GLY A 101 -5.23 0.40 -11.09
N SER A 102 -4.54 0.40 -9.95
CA SER A 102 -4.32 -0.81 -9.15
C SER A 102 -5.32 -0.90 -8.00
N ALA A 103 -5.61 -2.13 -7.56
CA ALA A 103 -6.29 -2.40 -6.29
C ALA A 103 -5.28 -2.93 -5.25
N ALA A 104 -5.28 -2.36 -4.06
CA ALA A 104 -4.57 -2.88 -2.90
C ALA A 104 -5.60 -3.43 -1.89
N VAL A 105 -5.55 -4.73 -1.63
CA VAL A 105 -6.49 -5.42 -0.74
C VAL A 105 -5.69 -6.20 0.30
N GLY A 106 -5.98 -6.00 1.58
CA GLY A 106 -5.32 -6.72 2.66
C GLY A 106 -5.42 -6.01 4.00
N VAL A 107 -4.61 -6.45 4.96
CA VAL A 107 -4.47 -5.74 6.24
C VAL A 107 -3.48 -4.59 6.03
N VAL A 108 -3.86 -3.38 6.40
CA VAL A 108 -2.93 -2.25 6.52
C VAL A 108 -2.21 -2.43 7.86
N THR A 109 -1.04 -3.06 7.83
CA THR A 109 -0.11 -3.14 8.96
C THR A 109 1.01 -2.13 8.80
#